data_AF-A0A9P0TQF9-F1
#
_entry.id   AF-A0A9P0TQF9-F1
#
_cell.length_a   1.000
_cell.length_b   1.000
_cell.length_c   1.000
_cell.angle_alpha   90.00
_cell.angle_beta   90.00
_cell.angle_gamma   90.00
#
_symmetry.space_group_name_H-M   'P 1'
#
loop_
_entity.id
_entity.type
_entity.pdbx_description
1 polymer ?
#
loop_
_entity_poly.entity_id
_entity_poly.type
_entity_poly.pdbx_seq_one_letter_code
_entity_poly.pdbx_strand_id
1 'polypeptide(L)'
;MEKLRHTVLKNFKSLHRTRLKIFDGDHKALTAARLKINDEYKKNKAVKDEEAIKAMVKFSEEIEQELKTQVIQAREVKPGVFEARITEDTVKLDNVMFDENAELPKRRRKNQQCCQDKKDK
;
A
#
# COMPACT_ATOMS: atom_id res chain seq x y z
N MET A 1 24.21 -19.24 -2.98
CA MET A 1 24.45 -18.21 -1.94
C MET A 1 24.70 -16.78 -2.44
N GLU A 2 25.77 -16.48 -3.20
CA GLU A 2 26.11 -15.07 -3.55
C GLU A 2 25.02 -14.36 -4.37
N LYS A 3 24.44 -15.04 -5.36
CA LYS A 3 23.31 -14.55 -6.17
C LYS A 3 22.08 -14.24 -5.33
N LEU A 4 21.74 -15.10 -4.36
CA LEU A 4 20.58 -14.91 -3.48
C LEU A 4 20.75 -13.68 -2.58
N ARG A 5 21.94 -13.52 -1.98
CA ARG A 5 22.26 -12.35 -1.16
C ARG A 5 22.13 -11.05 -1.96
N HIS A 6 22.63 -11.03 -3.20
CA HIS A 6 22.50 -9.87 -4.08
C HIS A 6 21.02 -9.54 -4.36
N THR A 7 20.20 -10.54 -4.68
CA THR A 7 18.76 -10.36 -4.92
C THR A 7 18.04 -9.79 -3.70
N VAL A 8 18.30 -10.33 -2.51
CA VAL A 8 17.70 -9.85 -1.26
C VAL A 8 18.05 -8.39 -1.01
N LEU A 9 19.33 -8.01 -1.18
CA LEU A 9 19.77 -6.63 -0.99
C LEU A 9 19.20 -5.67 -2.05
N LYS A 10 19.05 -6.14 -3.29
CA LYS A 10 18.40 -5.37 -4.36
C LYS A 10 16.94 -5.09 -3.99
N ASN A 11 16.21 -6.11 -3.58
CA ASN A 11 14.81 -5.99 -3.18
C ASN A 11 14.64 -5.07 -1.95
N PHE A 12 15.48 -5.22 -0.93
CA PHE A 12 15.51 -4.33 0.24
C PHE A 12 15.71 -2.86 -0.14
N LYS A 13 16.65 -2.58 -1.06
CA LYS A 13 16.87 -1.22 -1.59
C LYS A 13 15.67 -0.72 -2.39
N SER A 14 15.02 -1.60 -3.14
CA SER A 14 13.83 -1.27 -3.94
C SER A 14 12.67 -0.83 -3.05
N LEU A 15 12.36 -1.57 -1.98
CA LEU A 15 11.34 -1.20 -0.99
C LEU A 15 11.62 0.17 -0.35
N HIS A 16 12.86 0.44 0.04
CA HIS A 16 13.21 1.76 0.62
C HIS A 16 13.04 2.89 -0.39
N ARG A 17 13.34 2.67 -1.66
CA ARG A 17 13.10 3.66 -2.73
C ARG A 17 11.61 3.87 -2.96
N THR A 18 10.83 2.80 -2.99
CA THR A 18 9.38 2.84 -3.17
C THR A 18 8.69 3.62 -2.05
N ARG A 19 9.07 3.35 -0.80
CA ARG A 19 8.64 4.13 0.37
C ARG A 19 8.93 5.63 0.21
N LEU A 20 10.13 6.00 -0.25
CA LEU A 20 10.50 7.42 -0.42
C LEU A 20 9.66 8.11 -1.49
N LYS A 21 9.32 7.38 -2.57
CA LYS A 21 8.46 7.91 -3.63
C LYS A 21 7.02 8.09 -3.17
N ILE A 22 6.46 7.06 -2.53
CA ILE A 22 5.04 7.04 -2.14
C ILE A 22 4.77 7.96 -0.97
N PHE A 23 5.64 7.97 0.05
CA PHE A 23 5.42 8.74 1.28
C PHE A 23 6.14 10.09 1.30
N ASP A 24 6.35 10.69 0.14
CA ASP A 24 7.12 11.92 0.01
C ASP A 24 6.54 13.05 0.88
N GLY A 25 7.39 13.74 1.61
CA GLY A 25 6.99 14.79 2.55
C GLY A 25 6.26 14.32 3.83
N ASP A 26 5.85 13.05 3.95
CA ASP A 26 5.24 12.51 5.18
C ASP A 26 6.31 11.86 6.07
N HIS A 27 6.94 12.67 6.92
CA HIS A 27 7.98 12.21 7.84
C HIS A 27 7.54 11.09 8.79
N LYS A 28 6.26 11.05 9.17
CA LYS A 28 5.73 10.02 10.09
C LYS A 28 5.62 8.69 9.36
N ALA A 29 4.96 8.66 8.21
CA ALA A 29 4.83 7.46 7.39
C ALA A 29 6.20 6.97 6.90
N LEU A 30 7.07 7.89 6.49
CA LEU A 30 8.46 7.58 6.16
C LEU A 30 9.15 6.89 7.33
N THR A 31 9.14 7.45 8.53
CA THR A 31 9.86 6.83 9.66
C THR A 31 9.29 5.45 10.01
N ALA A 32 7.97 5.34 10.08
CA ALA A 32 7.28 4.08 10.40
C ALA A 32 7.59 2.98 9.37
N ALA A 33 7.50 3.30 8.08
CA ALA A 33 7.80 2.34 7.01
C ALA A 33 9.28 1.91 7.04
N ARG A 34 10.22 2.82 7.34
CA ARG A 34 11.64 2.47 7.46
C ARG A 34 11.88 1.45 8.57
N LEU A 35 11.29 1.70 9.74
CA LEU A 35 11.42 0.82 10.90
C LEU A 35 10.85 -0.56 10.58
N LYS A 36 9.63 -0.60 10.04
CA LYS A 36 8.96 -1.87 9.71
C LYS A 36 9.75 -2.69 8.68
N ILE A 37 10.25 -2.08 7.61
CA ILE A 37 11.09 -2.77 6.62
C ILE A 37 12.36 -3.32 7.31
N ASN A 38 13.05 -2.52 8.12
CA ASN A 38 14.27 -2.96 8.78
C ASN A 38 14.03 -4.10 9.78
N ASP A 39 12.94 -4.05 10.54
CA ASP A 39 12.61 -5.06 11.54
C ASP A 39 12.26 -6.40 10.90
N GLU A 40 11.46 -6.41 9.84
CA GLU A 40 11.11 -7.65 9.14
C GLU A 40 12.35 -8.31 8.50
N TYR A 41 13.25 -7.54 7.90
CA TYR A 41 14.50 -8.11 7.35
C TYR A 41 15.46 -8.59 8.45
N LYS A 42 15.48 -7.93 9.61
CA LYS A 42 16.28 -8.38 10.77
C LYS A 42 15.74 -9.69 11.34
N LYS A 43 14.42 -9.80 11.51
CA LYS A 43 13.76 -11.03 12.00
C LYS A 43 14.12 -12.23 11.13
N ASN A 44 14.14 -12.05 9.81
CA ASN A 44 14.37 -13.13 8.85
C ASN A 44 15.85 -13.32 8.47
N LYS A 45 16.79 -12.61 9.11
CA LYS A 45 18.23 -12.67 8.80
C LYS A 45 18.85 -14.06 9.02
N ALA A 46 18.30 -14.85 9.96
CA ALA A 46 18.82 -16.17 10.32
C ALA A 46 18.27 -17.31 9.46
N VAL A 47 17.35 -17.05 8.54
CA VAL A 47 16.79 -18.06 7.64
C VAL A 47 17.88 -18.55 6.69
N LYS A 48 18.10 -19.88 6.66
CA LYS A 48 19.13 -20.54 5.84
C LYS A 48 18.56 -21.34 4.67
N ASP A 49 17.27 -21.62 4.70
CA ASP A 49 16.60 -22.36 3.64
C ASP A 49 16.44 -21.52 2.38
N GLU A 50 16.90 -22.03 1.24
CA GLU A 50 16.91 -21.29 -0.01
C GLU A 50 15.50 -21.08 -0.59
N GLU A 51 14.59 -22.03 -0.39
CA GLU A 51 13.22 -21.92 -0.87
C GLU A 51 12.44 -20.87 -0.07
N ALA A 52 12.56 -20.88 1.26
CA ALA A 52 12.01 -19.84 2.13
C ALA A 52 12.52 -18.45 1.75
N ILE A 53 13.82 -18.29 1.47
CA ILE A 53 14.39 -17.00 1.04
C ILE A 53 13.75 -16.52 -0.26
N LYS A 54 13.57 -17.40 -1.25
CA LYS A 54 12.92 -17.04 -2.52
C LYS A 54 11.46 -16.63 -2.32
N ALA A 55 10.73 -17.34 -1.48
CA ALA A 55 9.35 -16.99 -1.14
C ALA A 55 9.25 -15.61 -0.49
N MET A 56 10.14 -15.30 0.47
CA MET A 56 10.18 -13.99 1.12
C MET A 56 10.57 -12.85 0.18
N VAL A 57 11.47 -13.10 -0.78
CA VAL A 57 11.79 -12.13 -1.83
C VAL A 57 10.57 -11.84 -2.68
N LYS A 58 9.86 -12.86 -3.18
CA LYS A 58 8.63 -12.68 -3.96
C LYS A 58 7.57 -11.89 -3.19
N PHE A 59 7.34 -12.25 -1.93
CA PHE A 59 6.42 -11.54 -1.06
C PHE A 59 6.79 -10.05 -0.92
N SER A 60 8.09 -9.75 -0.85
CA SER A 60 8.56 -8.35 -0.78
C SER A 60 8.36 -7.61 -2.11
N GLU A 61 8.48 -8.29 -3.26
CA GLU A 61 8.15 -7.72 -4.59
C GLU A 61 6.65 -7.44 -4.73
N GLU A 62 5.79 -8.33 -4.23
CA GLU A 62 4.34 -8.13 -4.22
C GLU A 62 3.95 -6.93 -3.36
N ILE A 63 4.52 -6.79 -2.15
CA ILE A 63 4.31 -5.60 -1.31
C ILE A 63 4.78 -4.33 -2.03
N GLU A 64 5.90 -4.38 -2.75
CA GLU A 64 6.37 -3.23 -3.51
C GLU A 64 5.35 -2.81 -4.59
N GLN A 65 4.77 -3.77 -5.30
CA GLN A 65 3.74 -3.51 -6.30
C GLN A 65 2.45 -2.97 -5.66
N GLU A 66 1.99 -3.57 -4.56
CA GLU A 66 0.79 -3.13 -3.84
C GLU A 66 0.93 -1.68 -3.36
N LEU A 67 2.09 -1.34 -2.78
CA LEU A 67 2.37 0.02 -2.35
C LEU A 67 2.29 1.02 -3.51
N LYS A 68 2.89 0.71 -4.67
CA LYS A 68 2.87 1.63 -5.83
C LYS A 68 1.49 1.79 -6.47
N THR A 69 0.74 0.70 -6.52
CA THR A 69 -0.51 0.61 -7.29
C THR A 69 -1.72 1.08 -6.49
N GLN A 70 -1.78 0.78 -5.20
CA GLN A 70 -2.99 0.95 -4.38
C GLN A 70 -2.89 2.10 -3.37
N VAL A 71 -1.68 2.53 -2.99
CA VAL A 71 -1.51 3.58 -1.99
C VAL A 71 -1.35 4.94 -2.66
N ILE A 72 -2.26 5.87 -2.33
CA ILE A 72 -2.18 7.28 -2.72
C ILE A 72 -2.10 8.17 -1.47
N GLN A 73 -1.43 9.30 -1.60
CA GLN A 73 -1.36 10.30 -0.53
C GLN A 73 -2.33 11.45 -0.79
N ALA A 74 -3.04 11.88 0.24
CA ALA A 74 -3.78 13.14 0.22
C ALA A 74 -2.95 14.23 0.91
N ARG A 75 -2.66 15.32 0.20
CA ARG A 75 -1.91 16.48 0.71
C ARG A 75 -2.85 17.65 0.90
N GLU A 76 -2.85 18.25 2.08
CA GLU A 76 -3.60 19.49 2.31
C GLU A 76 -2.91 20.66 1.59
N VAL A 77 -3.66 21.33 0.71
CA VAL A 77 -3.18 22.51 -0.04
C VAL A 77 -3.78 23.79 0.53
N LYS A 78 -5.03 23.72 1.00
CA LYS A 78 -5.76 24.80 1.69
C LYS A 78 -6.53 24.18 2.86
N PRO A 79 -6.94 24.97 3.87
CA PRO A 79 -7.75 24.48 4.97
C PRO A 79 -8.98 23.71 4.46
N GLY A 80 -9.02 22.40 4.71
CA GLY A 80 -10.12 21.52 4.29
C GLY A 80 -10.12 21.12 2.81
N VAL A 81 -9.11 21.49 2.01
CA VAL A 81 -8.96 21.06 0.61
C VAL A 81 -7.70 20.20 0.48
N PHE A 82 -7.93 18.95 0.08
CA PHE A 82 -6.89 17.95 -0.09
C PHE A 82 -6.72 17.58 -1.56
N GLU A 83 -5.47 17.53 -2.00
CA GLU A 83 -5.06 17.06 -3.32
C GLU A 83 -4.59 15.61 -3.21
N ALA A 84 -5.16 14.72 -4.03
CA ALA A 84 -4.69 13.35 -4.13
C ALA A 84 -3.48 13.27 -5.08
N ARG A 85 -2.35 12.81 -4.56
CA ARG A 85 -1.14 12.58 -5.34
C ARG A 85 -1.22 11.21 -6.01
N ILE A 86 -1.75 11.18 -7.22
CA ILE A 86 -1.84 9.98 -8.06
C ILE A 86 -0.56 9.86 -8.88
N THR A 87 0.11 8.71 -8.80
CA THR A 87 1.31 8.41 -9.59
C THR A 87 0.96 7.65 -10.87
N GLU A 88 1.91 7.56 -11.81
CA GLU A 88 1.73 6.78 -13.04
C GLU A 88 1.47 5.29 -12.77
N ASP A 89 2.13 4.75 -11.74
CA ASP A 89 2.01 3.36 -11.30
C ASP A 89 0.67 3.06 -10.60
N THR A 90 -0.08 4.08 -10.20
CA THR A 90 -1.34 3.91 -9.48
C THR A 90 -2.38 3.34 -10.43
N VAL A 91 -3.02 2.23 -10.03
CA VAL A 91 -4.02 1.57 -10.86
C VAL A 91 -5.24 2.46 -11.01
N LYS A 92 -5.61 2.73 -12.26
CA LYS A 92 -6.80 3.50 -12.63
C LYS A 92 -7.82 2.52 -13.20
N LEU A 93 -9.08 2.67 -12.79
CA LEU A 93 -10.17 1.88 -13.37
C LEU A 93 -10.55 2.47 -14.73
N ASP A 94 -11.09 1.61 -15.60
CA ASP A 94 -11.62 2.04 -16.88
C ASP A 94 -12.81 2.97 -16.67
N ASN A 95 -12.72 4.16 -17.29
CA ASN A 95 -13.81 5.10 -17.23
C ASN A 95 -14.89 4.68 -18.23
N VAL A 96 -16.08 4.35 -17.73
CA VAL A 96 -17.27 4.10 -18.54
C VAL A 96 -18.08 5.38 -18.64
N MET A 97 -18.59 5.70 -19.83
CA MET A 97 -19.45 6.87 -20.01
C MET A 97 -20.68 6.75 -19.10
N PHE A 98 -21.09 7.87 -18.53
CA PHE A 98 -22.30 7.93 -17.71
C PHE A 98 -23.50 7.52 -18.56
N ASP A 99 -24.24 6.51 -18.08
CA ASP A 99 -25.49 6.03 -18.65
C ASP A 99 -26.60 6.21 -17.61
N GLU A 100 -27.58 7.05 -17.93
CA GLU A 100 -28.75 7.31 -17.07
C GLU A 100 -29.60 6.06 -16.83
N ASN A 101 -29.55 5.10 -17.75
CA ASN A 101 -30.33 3.87 -17.70
C ASN A 101 -29.53 2.67 -17.17
N ALA A 102 -28.31 2.88 -16.64
CA ALA A 102 -27.49 1.81 -16.12
C ALA A 102 -28.19 1.06 -14.98
N GLU A 103 -28.39 -0.25 -15.14
CA GLU A 103 -28.90 -1.11 -14.08
C GLU A 103 -27.84 -1.29 -12.99
N LEU A 104 -27.87 -0.41 -11.99
CA LEU A 104 -26.96 -0.50 -10.85
C LEU A 104 -27.23 -1.79 -10.05
N PRO A 105 -26.20 -2.55 -9.66
CA PRO A 105 -26.38 -3.74 -8.86
C PRO A 105 -27.10 -3.38 -7.56
N LYS A 106 -28.15 -4.12 -7.23
CA LYS A 106 -28.95 -3.87 -6.01
C LYS A 106 -28.00 -3.88 -4.80
N ARG A 107 -27.82 -2.71 -4.19
CA ARG A 107 -27.04 -2.55 -2.96
C ARG A 107 -27.54 -3.59 -1.96
N ARG A 108 -26.70 -4.54 -1.55
CA ARG A 108 -27.02 -5.42 -0.42
C ARG A 108 -27.21 -4.53 0.80
N ARG A 109 -28.45 -4.23 1.16
CA ARG A 109 -28.79 -3.60 2.44
C ARG A 109 -28.38 -4.60 3.52
N LYS A 110 -27.14 -4.52 4.01
CA LYS A 110 -26.87 -5.01 5.35
C LYS A 110 -27.72 -4.12 6.26
N ASN A 111 -28.59 -4.73 7.07
CA ASN A 111 -29.20 -4.10 8.23
C ASN A 111 -28.07 -3.68 9.18
N GLN A 112 -27.38 -2.59 8.86
CA GLN A 112 -26.52 -1.90 9.80
C GLN A 112 -27.32 -0.68 10.22
N GLN A 113 -27.91 -0.80 11.41
CA GLN A 113 -28.49 0.34 12.10
C GLN A 113 -27.43 1.44 12.16
N CYS A 114 -27.74 2.59 11.56
CA CYS A 114 -26.85 3.74 11.51
C CYS A 114 -26.45 4.12 12.94
N CYS A 115 -25.18 4.49 13.17
CA CYS A 115 -24.62 4.83 14.48
C CYS A 115 -25.28 6.05 15.17
N GLN A 116 -26.38 6.57 14.63
CA GLN A 116 -27.14 7.69 15.18
C GLN A 116 -28.31 7.26 16.09
N ASP A 117 -28.66 5.96 16.13
CA ASP A 117 -29.76 5.45 16.96
C ASP A 117 -29.35 5.06 18.40
N LYS A 118 -28.08 5.21 18.78
CA LYS A 118 -27.67 5.09 20.18
C LYS A 118 -27.65 6.47 20.85
N LYS A 119 -28.82 7.09 20.96
CA LYS A 119 -29.07 8.14 21.96
C LYS A 119 -29.91 7.57 23.09
N ASP A 120 -29.28 7.55 24.26
CA ASP A 120 -29.85 7.67 25.59
C ASP A 120 -30.89 6.61 26.05
N LYS A 121 -30.40 5.65 26.84
CA LYS A 121 -31.07 5.16 28.06
C LYS A 121 -30.05 4.62 29.05
#